data_AF-A0A842UQD5-F1
#
_entry.id   AF-A0A842UQD5-F1
#
_cell.length_a   1.000
_cell.length_b   1.000
_cell.length_c   1.000
_cell.angle_alpha   90.00
_cell.angle_beta   90.00
_cell.angle_gamma   90.00
#
_symmetry.space_group_name_H-M   'P 1'
#
loop_
_entity.id
_entity.type
_entity.pdbx_description
1 polymer ?
#
loop_
_entity_poly.entity_id
_entity_poly.type
_entity_poly.pdbx_seq_one_letter_code
_entity_poly.pdbx_strand_id
1 'polypeptide(L)'
;MRLSGLSFTGFIFTLLFLSIVFYNLLGGYKTHLLLTALPLLLVSQILLTDLVEGVIIKRAGLKSRWFVFLMAPGTILHELSHLLLVVVSGARLHRVFFFKPNPHTGTLGFVQYSHPKDKLTFIRDLLISIAPFFGCGLFLFAVNVFLGGRLLEVSASLSLNQSQDVLDAFLKLSKAFIEPLIDLDLSRLDSLLVFYMQFVFAFGSASSSADFENTIKSALKHPLSLFMCGVLFSGLIYVSEYPPAFFGLGEELAGLVLLIFNLLFALLFASQFVLFLSLPLVFVAAKYLELKGRNKLIPFVFSFCSFTYLLVVPQQVDYFIIFLVFAASTLTLRYRRLFLR
;
A
#
# COMPACT_ATOMS: atom_id res chain seq x y z
N MET A 1 -3.06 -1.01 -19.27
CA MET A 1 -3.99 -0.11 -19.99
C MET A 1 -4.44 0.87 -18.90
N ARG A 2 -3.98 2.12 -18.92
CA ARG A 2 -4.35 3.07 -17.86
C ARG A 2 -5.79 3.51 -18.10
N LEU A 3 -6.58 3.62 -17.03
CA LEU A 3 -7.91 4.25 -17.06
C LEU A 3 -7.89 5.48 -17.97
N SER A 4 -8.96 5.68 -18.75
CA SER A 4 -9.12 6.97 -19.44
C SER A 4 -9.06 8.06 -18.37
N GLY A 5 -8.25 9.11 -18.59
CA GLY A 5 -7.88 10.06 -17.52
C GLY A 5 -9.07 10.64 -16.75
N LEU A 6 -10.24 10.71 -17.39
CA LEU A 6 -11.50 11.17 -16.79
C LEU A 6 -12.02 10.22 -15.68
N SER A 7 -11.96 8.91 -15.90
CA SER A 7 -12.49 7.91 -14.97
C SER A 7 -11.63 7.73 -13.72
N PHE A 8 -10.31 7.83 -13.87
CA PHE A 8 -9.37 7.74 -12.74
C PHE A 8 -9.46 8.95 -11.83
N THR A 9 -9.46 10.15 -12.41
CA THR A 9 -9.56 11.41 -11.67
C THR A 9 -10.85 11.45 -10.85
N GLY A 10 -11.98 11.05 -11.44
CA GLY A 10 -13.26 10.93 -10.73
C GLY A 10 -13.22 9.95 -9.56
N PHE A 11 -12.52 8.82 -9.69
CA PHE A 11 -12.36 7.85 -8.61
C PHE A 11 -11.56 8.41 -7.43
N ILE A 12 -10.44 9.09 -7.69
CA ILE A 12 -9.65 9.74 -6.64
C ILE A 12 -10.50 10.78 -5.89
N PHE A 13 -11.23 11.64 -6.60
CA PHE A 13 -12.15 12.58 -5.97
C PHE A 13 -13.26 11.89 -5.16
N THR A 14 -13.75 10.74 -5.64
CA THR A 14 -14.75 9.95 -4.92
C THR A 14 -14.21 9.43 -3.59
N LEU A 15 -12.99 8.90 -3.55
CA LEU A 15 -12.36 8.44 -2.30
C LEU A 15 -12.07 9.59 -1.33
N LEU A 16 -11.61 10.73 -1.83
CA LEU A 16 -11.41 11.93 -1.01
C LEU A 16 -12.75 12.44 -0.43
N PHE A 17 -13.79 12.48 -1.26
CA PHE A 17 -15.13 12.85 -0.81
C PHE A 17 -15.67 11.85 0.22
N LEU A 18 -15.43 10.55 0.03
CA LEU A 18 -15.82 9.51 0.98
C LEU A 18 -15.17 9.70 2.36
N SER A 19 -13.90 10.09 2.41
CA SER A 19 -13.21 10.41 3.66
C SER A 19 -13.88 11.59 4.39
N ILE A 20 -14.24 12.66 3.68
CA ILE A 20 -14.99 13.80 4.23
C ILE A 20 -16.36 13.35 4.75
N VAL A 21 -17.09 12.55 3.97
CA VAL A 21 -18.40 12.02 4.36
C VAL A 21 -18.28 11.17 5.63
N PHE A 22 -17.30 10.25 5.70
CA PHE A 22 -17.06 9.43 6.88
C PHE A 22 -16.72 10.28 8.10
N TYR A 23 -15.88 11.30 7.96
CA TYR A 23 -15.54 12.19 9.08
C TYR A 23 -16.77 12.85 9.69
N ASN A 24 -17.68 13.35 8.84
CA ASN A 24 -18.87 14.06 9.29
C ASN A 24 -19.96 13.10 9.80
N LEU A 25 -20.22 12.00 9.09
CA LEU A 25 -21.28 11.05 9.45
C LEU A 25 -20.92 10.18 10.64
N LEU A 26 -19.63 9.90 10.85
CA LEU A 26 -19.18 8.97 11.87
C LEU A 26 -18.66 9.66 13.15
N GLY A 27 -18.70 10.98 13.29
CA GLY A 27 -18.05 11.70 14.41
C GLY A 27 -18.41 11.28 15.84
N GLY A 28 -19.46 10.47 16.05
CA GLY A 28 -19.81 9.87 17.35
C GLY A 28 -19.35 8.43 17.57
N TYR A 29 -18.69 7.81 16.60
CA TYR A 29 -18.30 6.40 16.60
C TYR A 29 -16.80 6.24 16.92
N LYS A 30 -16.41 5.16 17.61
CA LYS A 30 -15.00 4.87 17.95
C LYS A 30 -14.13 4.64 16.71
N THR A 31 -14.71 4.12 15.65
CA THR A 31 -14.04 3.79 14.38
C THR A 31 -13.92 4.98 13.42
N HIS A 32 -14.46 6.15 13.76
CA HIS A 32 -14.62 7.24 12.79
C HIS A 32 -13.31 7.70 12.16
N LEU A 33 -12.27 7.98 12.95
CA LEU A 33 -10.97 8.42 12.42
C LEU A 33 -10.29 7.35 11.58
N LEU A 34 -10.41 6.09 12.01
CA LEU A 34 -9.88 4.94 11.28
C LEU A 34 -10.50 4.86 9.89
N LEU A 35 -11.84 4.88 9.84
CA LEU A 35 -12.59 4.79 8.59
C LEU A 35 -12.42 6.04 7.72
N THR A 36 -12.28 7.23 8.30
CA THR A 36 -11.93 8.47 7.57
C THR A 36 -10.54 8.38 6.93
N ALA A 37 -9.56 7.78 7.62
CA ALA A 37 -8.19 7.70 7.13
C ALA A 37 -8.02 6.65 6.01
N LEU A 38 -8.77 5.54 6.04
CA LEU A 38 -8.64 4.45 5.06
C LEU A 38 -8.75 4.91 3.58
N PRO A 39 -9.76 5.69 3.15
CA PRO A 39 -9.82 6.19 1.77
C PRO A 39 -8.66 7.14 1.42
N LEU A 40 -8.19 7.97 2.37
CA LEU A 40 -7.07 8.88 2.15
C LEU A 40 -5.77 8.11 1.92
N LEU A 41 -5.54 7.09 2.76
CA LEU A 41 -4.41 6.18 2.63
C LEU A 41 -4.49 5.40 1.31
N LEU A 42 -5.67 4.93 0.91
CA LEU A 42 -5.81 4.24 -0.36
C LEU A 42 -5.49 5.17 -1.55
N VAL A 43 -5.96 6.42 -1.53
CA VAL A 43 -5.63 7.43 -2.54
C VAL A 43 -4.13 7.70 -2.60
N SER A 44 -3.51 8.00 -1.45
CA SER A 44 -2.07 8.29 -1.42
C SER A 44 -1.27 7.12 -1.97
N GLN A 45 -1.62 5.90 -1.59
CA GLN A 45 -0.94 4.71 -2.06
C GLN A 45 -1.10 4.49 -3.57
N ILE A 46 -2.32 4.59 -4.11
CA ILE A 46 -2.55 4.42 -5.55
C ILE A 46 -1.72 5.44 -6.34
N LEU A 47 -1.73 6.71 -5.90
CA LEU A 47 -0.95 7.77 -6.55
C LEU A 47 0.56 7.53 -6.46
N LEU A 48 1.06 7.07 -5.30
CA LEU A 48 2.46 6.74 -5.10
C LEU A 48 2.87 5.55 -5.97
N THR A 49 2.05 4.51 -6.03
CA THR A 49 2.31 3.30 -6.82
C THR A 49 2.37 3.64 -8.31
N ASP A 50 1.36 4.34 -8.83
CA ASP A 50 1.32 4.78 -10.22
C ASP A 50 2.50 5.70 -10.58
N LEU A 51 2.94 6.54 -9.64
CA LEU A 51 4.13 7.39 -9.77
C LEU A 51 5.40 6.54 -9.83
N VAL A 52 5.59 5.64 -8.87
CA VAL A 52 6.77 4.77 -8.78
C VAL A 52 6.87 3.88 -10.00
N GLU A 53 5.80 3.20 -10.39
CA GLU A 53 5.73 2.44 -11.65
C GLU A 53 6.03 3.32 -12.85
N GLY A 54 5.42 4.49 -12.94
CA GLY A 54 5.66 5.44 -14.02
C GLY A 54 7.12 5.86 -14.15
N VAL A 55 7.84 6.02 -13.03
CA VAL A 55 9.25 6.41 -12.99
C VAL A 55 10.17 5.21 -13.25
N ILE A 56 9.98 4.10 -12.55
CA ILE A 56 10.82 2.89 -12.66
C ILE A 56 10.74 2.36 -14.08
N ILE A 57 9.54 2.17 -14.62
CA ILE A 57 9.34 1.50 -15.91
C ILE A 57 9.91 2.32 -17.05
N LYS A 58 9.74 3.65 -17.00
CA LYS A 58 10.28 4.55 -18.03
C LYS A 58 11.81 4.67 -18.01
N ARG A 59 12.47 4.44 -16.87
CA ARG A 59 13.90 4.75 -16.71
C ARG A 59 14.81 3.56 -16.39
N ALA A 60 14.35 2.58 -15.63
CA ALA A 60 15.19 1.50 -15.12
C ALA A 60 15.55 0.43 -16.17
N GLY A 61 14.88 0.43 -17.32
CA GLY A 61 15.09 -0.58 -18.36
C GLY A 61 14.63 -1.95 -17.87
N LEU A 62 13.37 -2.30 -18.12
CA LEU A 62 12.70 -3.53 -17.66
C LEU A 62 13.41 -4.86 -17.98
N LYS A 63 14.45 -4.84 -18.82
CA LYS A 63 15.27 -6.01 -19.19
C LYS A 63 16.45 -6.24 -18.24
N SER A 64 16.70 -5.35 -17.27
CA SER A 64 17.74 -5.54 -16.26
C SER A 64 17.43 -6.77 -15.40
N ARG A 65 18.40 -7.69 -15.26
CA ARG A 65 18.27 -8.86 -14.37
C ARG A 65 17.97 -8.45 -12.92
N TRP A 66 18.49 -7.31 -12.49
CA TRP A 66 18.24 -6.75 -11.16
C TRP A 66 16.81 -6.25 -10.99
N PHE A 67 16.23 -5.67 -12.04
CA PHE A 67 14.82 -5.27 -12.01
C PHE A 67 13.90 -6.49 -11.86
N VAL A 68 14.17 -7.54 -12.64
CA VAL A 68 13.43 -8.81 -12.54
C VAL A 68 13.56 -9.39 -11.14
N PHE A 69 14.78 -9.46 -10.61
CA PHE A 69 15.01 -9.96 -9.26
C PHE A 69 14.28 -9.13 -8.21
N LEU A 70 14.35 -7.80 -8.25
CA LEU A 70 13.72 -6.95 -7.25
C LEU A 70 12.19 -6.96 -7.29
N MET A 71 11.58 -7.06 -8.47
CA MET A 71 10.12 -6.89 -8.58
C MET A 71 9.37 -8.22 -8.60
N ALA A 72 9.98 -9.29 -9.13
CA ALA A 72 9.23 -10.50 -9.45
C ALA A 72 8.52 -11.15 -8.26
N PRO A 73 9.13 -11.39 -7.09
CA PRO A 73 8.42 -12.11 -6.03
C PRO A 73 7.18 -11.37 -5.52
N GLY A 74 7.26 -10.05 -5.39
CA GLY A 74 6.17 -9.20 -4.95
C GLY A 74 5.06 -9.14 -5.98
N THR A 75 5.41 -8.98 -7.26
CA THR A 75 4.43 -9.04 -8.36
C THR A 75 3.79 -10.43 -8.47
N ILE A 76 4.55 -11.51 -8.34
CA ILE A 76 4.00 -12.88 -8.40
C ILE A 76 2.96 -13.07 -7.30
N LEU A 77 3.28 -12.67 -6.07
CA LEU A 77 2.36 -12.77 -4.94
C LEU A 77 1.14 -11.84 -5.12
N HIS A 78 1.33 -10.64 -5.66
CA HIS A 78 0.27 -9.70 -5.99
C HIS A 78 -0.74 -10.32 -6.97
N GLU A 79 -0.26 -10.85 -8.10
CA GLU A 79 -1.12 -11.48 -9.10
C GLU A 79 -1.72 -12.80 -8.58
N LEU A 80 -1.01 -13.54 -7.73
CA LEU A 80 -1.55 -14.72 -7.06
C LEU A 80 -2.71 -14.37 -6.13
N SER A 81 -2.65 -13.21 -5.48
CA SER A 81 -3.72 -12.70 -4.61
C SER A 81 -4.98 -12.40 -5.42
N HIS A 82 -4.84 -11.74 -6.57
CA HIS A 82 -5.94 -11.56 -7.51
C HIS A 82 -6.51 -12.88 -8.00
N LEU A 83 -5.64 -13.82 -8.41
CA LEU A 83 -6.05 -15.14 -8.88
C LEU A 83 -6.87 -15.90 -7.82
N LEU A 84 -6.41 -15.88 -6.56
CA LEU A 84 -7.11 -16.53 -5.46
C LEU A 84 -8.54 -15.99 -5.31
N LEU A 85 -8.72 -14.67 -5.28
CA LEU A 85 -10.07 -14.10 -5.15
C LEU A 85 -10.91 -14.20 -6.42
N VAL A 86 -10.31 -14.26 -7.60
CA VAL A 86 -11.02 -14.62 -8.83
C VAL A 86 -11.62 -16.03 -8.71
N VAL A 87 -10.85 -17.00 -8.22
CA VAL A 87 -11.32 -18.38 -8.03
C VAL A 87 -12.39 -18.46 -6.94
N VAL A 88 -12.13 -17.88 -5.76
CA VAL A 88 -13.06 -17.92 -4.61
C VAL A 88 -14.38 -17.20 -4.91
N SER A 89 -14.33 -16.10 -5.66
CA SER A 89 -15.54 -15.35 -6.03
C SER A 89 -16.40 -16.05 -7.09
N GLY A 90 -15.92 -17.13 -7.70
CA GLY A 90 -16.62 -17.83 -8.78
C GLY A 90 -16.55 -17.11 -10.13
N ALA A 91 -15.63 -16.15 -10.29
CA ALA A 91 -15.38 -15.52 -11.58
C ALA A 91 -14.68 -16.49 -12.54
N ARG A 92 -14.96 -16.39 -13.84
CA ARG A 92 -14.32 -17.23 -14.86
C ARG A 92 -12.96 -16.64 -15.21
N LEU A 93 -11.90 -17.37 -14.90
CA LEU A 93 -10.54 -17.05 -15.28
C LEU A 93 -10.29 -17.30 -16.77
N HIS A 94 -9.64 -16.36 -17.46
CA HIS A 94 -9.26 -16.49 -18.87
C HIS A 94 -7.76 -16.64 -19.07
N ARG A 95 -6.96 -15.78 -18.43
CA ARG A 95 -5.49 -15.76 -18.59
C ARG A 95 -4.82 -15.25 -17.32
N VAL A 96 -3.63 -15.77 -17.03
CA VAL A 96 -2.78 -15.32 -15.92
C VAL A 96 -1.35 -15.20 -16.40
N PHE A 97 -0.70 -14.10 -16.08
CA PHE A 97 0.75 -13.96 -16.13
C PHE A 97 1.23 -13.35 -14.83
N PHE A 98 1.87 -14.16 -13.97
CA PHE A 98 2.39 -13.69 -12.68
C PHE A 98 3.53 -12.70 -12.82
N PHE A 99 4.35 -12.83 -13.86
CA PHE A 99 5.42 -11.89 -14.16
C PHE A 99 5.78 -11.90 -15.65
N LYS A 100 5.31 -10.89 -16.39
CA LYS A 100 5.63 -10.62 -17.79
C LYS A 100 5.76 -9.11 -18.01
N PRO A 101 6.90 -8.49 -17.61
CA PRO A 101 7.11 -7.06 -17.75
C PRO A 101 6.98 -6.60 -19.21
N ASN A 102 6.08 -5.65 -19.45
CA ASN A 102 5.86 -5.07 -20.77
C ASN A 102 6.28 -3.59 -20.78
N PRO A 103 7.31 -3.20 -21.56
CA PRO A 103 7.83 -1.83 -21.60
C PRO A 103 6.91 -0.80 -22.25
N HIS A 104 5.98 -1.24 -23.09
CA HIS A 104 5.06 -0.32 -23.74
C HIS A 104 3.88 0.03 -22.83
N THR A 105 3.41 -0.93 -22.04
CA THR A 105 2.23 -0.76 -21.18
C THR A 105 2.56 -0.48 -19.72
N GLY A 106 3.78 -0.81 -19.28
CA GLY A 106 4.19 -0.77 -17.88
C GLY A 106 3.55 -1.84 -17.00
N THR A 107 2.97 -2.88 -17.58
CA THR A 107 2.37 -3.96 -16.80
C THR A 107 3.43 -4.99 -16.43
N LEU A 108 3.52 -5.36 -15.14
CA LEU A 108 4.45 -6.39 -14.66
C LEU A 108 3.82 -7.78 -14.64
N GLY A 109 2.53 -7.88 -14.34
CA GLY A 109 1.71 -9.09 -14.43
C GLY A 109 0.30 -8.72 -14.86
N PHE A 110 -0.58 -9.72 -14.97
CA PHE A 110 -2.02 -9.52 -15.00
C PHE A 110 -2.81 -10.82 -14.77
N VAL A 111 -4.00 -10.67 -14.18
CA VAL A 111 -5.06 -11.69 -14.14
C VAL A 111 -6.27 -11.20 -14.94
N GLN A 112 -6.62 -11.92 -16.01
CA GLN A 112 -7.78 -11.62 -16.84
C GLN A 112 -8.93 -12.56 -16.50
N TYR A 113 -10.09 -12.00 -16.16
CA TYR A 113 -11.28 -12.74 -15.73
C TYR A 113 -12.58 -12.08 -16.23
N SER A 114 -13.71 -12.77 -16.07
CA SER A 114 -15.06 -12.24 -16.30
C SER A 114 -16.03 -12.75 -15.25
N HIS A 115 -16.96 -11.89 -14.83
CA HIS A 115 -18.00 -12.25 -13.86
C HIS A 115 -19.17 -12.99 -14.49
N PRO A 116 -19.86 -13.86 -13.73
CA PRO A 116 -21.22 -14.25 -14.07
C PRO A 116 -22.13 -13.01 -14.02
N LYS A 117 -23.22 -13.03 -14.80
CA LYS A 117 -24.18 -11.91 -14.84
C LYS A 117 -25.06 -11.91 -13.60
N ASP A 118 -24.55 -11.40 -12.48
CA ASP A 118 -25.31 -11.31 -11.23
C ASP A 118 -25.16 -9.95 -10.52
N LYS A 119 -25.91 -9.82 -9.41
CA LYS A 119 -26.02 -8.58 -8.62
C LYS A 119 -24.83 -8.38 -7.66
N LEU A 120 -23.85 -9.28 -7.62
CA LEU A 120 -22.70 -9.20 -6.71
C LEU A 120 -21.41 -8.78 -7.42
N THR A 121 -21.52 -8.41 -8.71
CA THR A 121 -20.38 -8.03 -9.57
C THR A 121 -19.48 -6.96 -8.92
N PHE A 122 -20.04 -5.87 -8.38
CA PHE A 122 -19.22 -4.81 -7.76
C PHE A 122 -18.49 -5.30 -6.50
N ILE A 123 -19.16 -6.08 -5.64
CA ILE A 123 -18.54 -6.62 -4.42
C ILE A 123 -17.37 -7.54 -4.79
N ARG A 124 -17.53 -8.39 -5.81
CA ARG A 124 -16.44 -9.26 -6.28
C ARG A 124 -15.29 -8.47 -6.85
N ASP A 125 -15.56 -7.48 -7.69
CA ASP A 125 -14.51 -6.61 -8.22
C ASP A 125 -13.77 -5.90 -7.10
N LEU A 126 -14.49 -5.34 -6.11
CA LEU A 126 -13.88 -4.66 -4.97
C LEU A 126 -12.96 -5.62 -4.19
N LEU A 127 -13.45 -6.82 -3.88
CA LEU A 127 -12.65 -7.85 -3.20
C LEU A 127 -11.41 -8.20 -4.01
N ILE A 128 -11.54 -8.45 -5.32
CA ILE A 128 -10.41 -8.76 -6.19
C ILE A 128 -9.43 -7.58 -6.23
N SER A 129 -9.89 -6.34 -6.38
CA SER A 129 -9.05 -5.13 -6.40
C SER A 129 -8.22 -4.98 -5.12
N ILE A 130 -8.80 -5.29 -3.96
CA ILE A 130 -8.09 -5.20 -2.68
C ILE A 130 -7.32 -6.47 -2.31
N ALA A 131 -7.38 -7.54 -3.12
CA ALA A 131 -6.74 -8.81 -2.81
C ALA A 131 -5.23 -8.69 -2.51
N PRO A 132 -4.43 -7.89 -3.26
CA PRO A 132 -3.00 -7.77 -3.00
C PRO A 132 -2.67 -7.16 -1.63
N PHE A 133 -3.54 -6.31 -1.07
CA PHE A 133 -3.37 -5.80 0.29
C PHE A 133 -3.32 -6.92 1.30
N PHE A 134 -4.25 -7.86 1.20
CA PHE A 134 -4.32 -8.98 2.12
C PHE A 134 -3.25 -10.02 1.80
N GLY A 135 -3.09 -10.42 0.53
CA GLY A 135 -2.12 -11.44 0.19
C GLY A 135 -0.68 -11.01 0.47
N CYS A 136 -0.21 -9.92 -0.12
CA CYS A 136 1.15 -9.43 0.14
C CYS A 136 1.30 -8.87 1.56
N GLY A 137 0.26 -8.22 2.09
CA GLY A 137 0.30 -7.65 3.44
C GLY A 137 0.36 -8.71 4.55
N LEU A 138 -0.37 -9.82 4.43
CA LEU A 138 -0.27 -10.92 5.41
C LEU A 138 1.14 -11.55 5.39
N PHE A 139 1.75 -11.69 4.21
CA PHE A 139 3.15 -12.12 4.12
C PHE A 139 4.10 -11.09 4.73
N LEU A 140 3.85 -9.78 4.54
CA LEU A 140 4.64 -8.72 5.17
C LEU A 140 4.56 -8.81 6.70
N PHE A 141 3.36 -8.99 7.27
CA PHE A 141 3.17 -9.22 8.70
C PHE A 141 3.90 -10.47 9.17
N ALA A 142 3.76 -11.59 8.46
CA ALA A 142 4.40 -12.85 8.82
C ALA A 142 5.92 -12.70 8.88
N VAL A 143 6.51 -12.01 7.90
CA VAL A 143 7.95 -11.73 7.87
C VAL A 143 8.35 -10.78 9.02
N ASN A 144 7.56 -9.74 9.30
CA ASN A 144 7.85 -8.83 10.42
C ASN A 144 7.79 -9.56 11.77
N VAL A 145 6.76 -10.39 12.01
CA VAL A 145 6.62 -11.20 13.23
C VAL A 145 7.74 -12.23 13.35
N PHE A 146 8.16 -12.85 12.23
CA PHE A 146 9.30 -13.78 12.22
C PHE A 146 10.61 -13.12 12.66
N LEU A 147 10.77 -11.81 12.45
CA LEU A 147 11.90 -11.04 12.96
C LEU A 147 11.77 -10.61 14.43
N GLY A 148 10.71 -11.04 15.13
CA GLY A 148 10.41 -10.53 16.47
C GLY A 148 9.74 -9.14 16.45
N GLY A 149 9.23 -8.71 15.30
CA GLY A 149 8.50 -7.47 15.16
C GLY A 149 7.13 -7.48 15.83
N ARG A 150 6.73 -6.31 16.30
CA ARG A 150 5.50 -6.10 17.07
C ARG A 150 4.38 -5.48 16.24
N LEU A 151 4.48 -5.50 14.90
CA LEU A 151 3.51 -4.82 14.03
C LEU A 151 2.09 -5.33 14.24
N LEU A 152 1.89 -6.64 14.43
CA LEU A 152 0.58 -7.22 14.73
C LEU A 152 0.02 -6.76 16.09
N GLU A 153 0.86 -6.77 17.13
CA GLU A 153 0.47 -6.31 18.47
C GLU A 153 0.09 -4.83 18.47
N VAL A 154 0.94 -3.99 17.87
CA VAL A 154 0.67 -2.55 17.74
C VAL A 154 -0.62 -2.32 16.97
N SER A 155 -0.84 -3.03 15.86
CA SER A 155 -2.08 -2.95 15.07
C SER A 155 -3.30 -3.31 15.91
N ALA A 156 -3.24 -4.42 16.67
CA ALA A 156 -4.36 -4.85 17.52
C ALA A 156 -4.68 -3.83 18.62
N SER A 157 -3.68 -3.07 19.09
CA SER A 157 -3.82 -2.06 20.15
C SER A 157 -4.22 -0.65 19.65
N LEU A 158 -4.41 -0.45 18.34
CA LEU A 158 -4.73 0.87 17.80
C LEU A 158 -6.12 1.33 18.27
N SER A 159 -6.16 2.52 18.86
CA SER A 159 -7.37 3.26 19.20
C SER A 159 -7.19 4.70 18.75
N LEU A 160 -8.05 5.17 17.85
CA LEU A 160 -8.00 6.51 17.28
C LEU A 160 -9.21 7.32 17.78
N ASN A 161 -9.01 8.07 18.87
CA ASN A 161 -10.06 8.88 19.49
C ASN A 161 -9.98 10.35 19.06
N GLN A 162 -8.77 10.85 18.79
CA GLN A 162 -8.47 12.22 18.39
C GLN A 162 -7.62 12.25 17.12
N SER A 163 -7.65 13.35 16.37
CA SER A 163 -6.86 13.49 15.13
C SER A 163 -5.36 13.33 15.36
N GLN A 164 -4.85 13.72 16.53
CA GLN A 164 -3.45 13.51 16.93
C GLN A 164 -3.10 12.01 17.03
N ASP A 165 -4.07 11.16 17.40
CA ASP A 165 -3.85 9.71 17.51
C ASP A 165 -3.53 9.09 16.14
N VAL A 166 -3.95 9.70 15.02
CA VAL A 166 -3.60 9.22 13.68
C VAL A 166 -2.10 9.35 13.44
N LEU A 167 -1.50 10.48 13.86
CA LEU A 167 -0.06 10.68 13.79
C LEU A 167 0.66 9.73 14.74
N ASP A 168 0.18 9.58 15.97
CA ASP A 168 0.77 8.65 16.93
C ASP A 168 0.71 7.19 16.45
N ALA A 169 -0.40 6.78 15.84
CA ALA A 169 -0.55 5.47 15.22
C ALA A 169 0.44 5.27 14.07
N PHE A 170 0.60 6.29 13.21
CA PHE A 170 1.61 6.30 12.16
C PHE A 170 3.02 6.08 12.74
N LEU A 171 3.36 6.80 13.82
CA LEU A 171 4.68 6.69 14.46
C LEU A 171 4.90 5.34 15.11
N LYS A 172 3.91 4.82 15.84
CA LYS A 172 3.96 3.51 16.49
C LYS A 172 4.11 2.39 15.46
N LEU A 173 3.34 2.42 14.38
CA LEU A 173 3.43 1.44 13.30
C LEU A 173 4.75 1.54 12.54
N SER A 174 5.24 2.75 12.25
CA SER A 174 6.55 2.96 11.63
C SER A 174 7.66 2.35 12.48
N LYS A 175 7.65 2.63 13.78
CA LYS A 175 8.62 2.08 14.72
C LYS A 175 8.54 0.56 14.76
N ALA A 176 7.34 -0.01 14.92
CA ALA A 176 7.14 -1.45 14.96
C ALA A 176 7.56 -2.18 13.66
N PHE A 177 7.47 -1.47 12.53
CA PHE A 177 7.95 -1.97 11.25
C PHE A 177 9.49 -1.93 11.14
N ILE A 178 10.12 -0.83 11.58
CA ILE A 178 11.55 -0.56 11.40
C ILE A 178 12.42 -1.23 12.47
N GLU A 179 11.99 -1.26 13.72
CA GLU A 179 12.77 -1.74 14.86
C GLU A 179 13.41 -3.13 14.61
N PRO A 180 12.69 -4.13 14.08
CA PRO A 180 13.29 -5.44 13.76
C PRO A 180 14.29 -5.39 12.61
N LEU A 181 14.24 -4.36 11.75
CA LEU A 181 15.16 -4.17 10.63
C LEU A 181 16.47 -3.52 11.07
N ILE A 182 16.45 -2.69 12.12
CA ILE A 182 17.65 -2.04 12.65
C ILE A 182 18.60 -3.08 13.25
N ASP A 183 18.05 -4.08 13.92
CA ASP A 183 18.81 -5.13 14.59
C ASP A 183 19.29 -6.25 13.64
N LEU A 184 18.99 -6.14 12.34
CA LEU A 184 19.44 -7.13 11.35
C LEU A 184 20.95 -7.03 11.11
N ASP A 185 21.64 -8.14 11.33
CA ASP A 185 23.02 -8.31 10.87
C ASP A 185 23.05 -8.52 9.35
N LEU A 186 23.22 -7.43 8.60
CA LEU A 186 23.28 -7.42 7.13
C LEU A 186 24.50 -8.17 6.56
N SER A 187 25.43 -8.64 7.39
CA SER A 187 26.52 -9.52 6.92
C SER A 187 26.03 -10.94 6.63
N ARG A 188 24.89 -11.34 7.21
CA ARG A 188 24.32 -12.66 7.04
C ARG A 188 23.30 -12.69 5.90
N LEU A 189 23.34 -13.78 5.12
CA LEU A 189 22.49 -13.96 3.95
C LEU A 189 20.99 -14.05 4.31
N ASP A 190 20.66 -14.64 5.44
CA ASP A 190 19.28 -14.74 5.94
C ASP A 190 18.69 -13.37 6.29
N SER A 191 19.45 -12.51 6.99
CA SER A 191 19.06 -11.13 7.25
C SER A 191 18.82 -10.33 5.97
N LEU A 192 19.72 -10.48 4.98
CA LEU A 192 19.57 -9.84 3.67
C LEU A 192 18.33 -10.33 2.91
N LEU A 193 18.07 -11.64 2.96
CA LEU A 193 16.89 -12.24 2.34
C LEU A 193 15.61 -11.70 2.98
N VAL A 194 15.57 -11.62 4.31
CA VAL A 194 14.38 -11.11 5.02
C VAL A 194 14.16 -9.63 4.74
N PHE A 195 15.21 -8.81 4.78
CA PHE A 195 15.12 -7.40 4.42
C PHE A 195 14.59 -7.22 3.00
N TYR A 196 15.11 -8.01 2.06
CA TYR A 196 14.65 -8.05 0.68
C TYR A 196 13.16 -8.46 0.58
N MET A 197 12.73 -9.51 1.28
CA MET A 197 11.34 -9.96 1.26
C MET A 197 10.38 -8.90 1.81
N GLN A 198 10.74 -8.19 2.88
CA GLN A 198 9.93 -7.10 3.40
C GLN A 198 9.75 -5.98 2.35
N PHE A 199 10.84 -5.57 1.72
CA PHE A 199 10.78 -4.53 0.67
C PHE A 199 9.88 -4.96 -0.49
N VAL A 200 10.08 -6.19 -0.98
CA VAL A 200 9.39 -6.69 -2.17
C VAL A 200 7.91 -6.96 -1.89
N PHE A 201 7.54 -7.47 -0.73
CA PHE A 201 6.12 -7.69 -0.37
C PHE A 201 5.41 -6.40 0.00
N ALA A 202 6.07 -5.44 0.64
CA ALA A 202 5.47 -4.13 0.86
C ALA A 202 5.21 -3.42 -0.49
N PHE A 203 6.14 -3.50 -1.44
CA PHE A 203 5.89 -3.02 -2.81
C PHE A 203 4.74 -3.79 -3.49
N GLY A 204 4.77 -5.13 -3.41
CA GLY A 204 3.73 -5.98 -4.00
C GLY A 204 2.35 -5.80 -3.36
N SER A 205 2.25 -5.31 -2.12
CA SER A 205 0.97 -5.03 -1.47
C SER A 205 0.30 -3.76 -1.98
N ALA A 206 1.04 -2.93 -2.71
CA ALA A 206 0.54 -1.67 -3.18
C ALA A 206 -0.33 -1.84 -4.43
N SER A 207 -1.64 -1.67 -4.28
CA SER A 207 -2.56 -1.62 -5.43
C SER A 207 -2.39 -0.34 -6.25
N SER A 208 -2.47 -0.52 -7.56
CA SER A 208 -2.42 0.52 -8.59
C SER A 208 -3.81 0.99 -9.01
N SER A 209 -3.87 2.01 -9.86
CA SER A 209 -5.13 2.43 -10.48
C SER A 209 -5.73 1.39 -11.42
N ALA A 210 -4.89 0.52 -12.00
CA ALA A 210 -5.34 -0.54 -12.89
C ALA A 210 -6.16 -1.60 -12.13
N ASP A 211 -5.78 -1.88 -10.88
CA ASP A 211 -6.45 -2.91 -10.07
C ASP A 211 -7.88 -2.52 -9.72
N PHE A 212 -8.14 -1.21 -9.56
CA PHE A 212 -9.46 -0.66 -9.28
C PHE A 212 -10.30 -0.35 -10.52
N GLU A 213 -9.76 -0.51 -11.74
CA GLU A 213 -10.47 -0.15 -12.97
C GLU A 213 -11.80 -0.90 -13.13
N ASN A 214 -11.81 -2.21 -12.84
CA ASN A 214 -13.03 -3.02 -12.92
C ASN A 214 -14.01 -2.64 -11.82
N THR A 215 -13.54 -2.40 -10.59
CA THR A 215 -14.36 -1.93 -9.47
C THR A 215 -15.09 -0.63 -9.80
N ILE A 216 -14.40 0.34 -10.39
CA ILE A 216 -15.00 1.61 -10.81
C ILE A 216 -16.07 1.39 -11.88
N LYS A 217 -15.75 0.62 -12.92
CA LYS A 217 -16.70 0.31 -14.01
C LYS A 217 -17.93 -0.42 -13.47
N SER A 218 -17.75 -1.34 -12.53
CA SER A 218 -18.83 -2.12 -11.93
C SER A 218 -19.68 -1.31 -10.96
N ALA A 219 -19.08 -0.36 -10.22
CA ALA A 219 -19.83 0.59 -9.38
C ALA A 219 -20.85 1.38 -10.22
N LEU A 220 -20.42 1.88 -11.39
CA LEU A 220 -21.26 2.66 -12.30
C LEU A 220 -22.32 1.80 -13.00
N LYS A 221 -21.99 0.56 -13.38
CA LYS A 221 -22.90 -0.35 -14.09
C LYS A 221 -23.89 -1.07 -13.18
N HIS A 222 -23.55 -1.26 -11.91
CA HIS A 222 -24.31 -2.09 -10.97
C HIS A 222 -24.60 -1.33 -9.65
N PRO A 223 -25.39 -0.25 -9.69
CA PRO A 223 -25.67 0.59 -8.52
C PRO A 223 -26.33 -0.18 -7.37
N LEU A 224 -27.13 -1.22 -7.67
CA LEU A 224 -27.70 -2.09 -6.64
C LEU A 224 -26.62 -2.87 -5.87
N SER A 225 -25.58 -3.35 -6.56
CA SER A 225 -24.46 -4.06 -5.93
C SER A 225 -23.64 -3.13 -5.05
N LEU A 226 -23.42 -1.89 -5.51
CA LEU A 226 -22.83 -0.82 -4.73
C LEU A 226 -23.64 -0.50 -3.47
N PHE A 227 -24.96 -0.36 -3.60
CA PHE A 227 -25.86 -0.15 -2.47
C PHE A 227 -25.78 -1.29 -1.46
N MET A 228 -25.82 -2.55 -1.92
CA MET A 228 -25.64 -3.73 -1.05
C MET A 228 -24.29 -3.70 -0.33
N CYS A 229 -23.20 -3.33 -1.02
CA CYS A 229 -21.90 -3.16 -0.40
C CYS A 229 -21.92 -2.07 0.69
N GLY A 230 -22.62 -0.96 0.44
CA GLY A 230 -22.82 0.11 1.43
C GLY A 230 -23.59 -0.39 2.66
N VAL A 231 -24.67 -1.15 2.48
CA VAL A 231 -25.43 -1.76 3.58
C VAL A 231 -24.57 -2.72 4.40
N LEU A 232 -23.81 -3.60 3.73
CA LEU A 232 -22.89 -4.52 4.41
C LEU A 232 -21.83 -3.77 5.21
N PHE A 233 -21.23 -2.73 4.62
CA PHE A 233 -20.21 -1.91 5.28
C PHE A 233 -20.78 -1.16 6.49
N SER A 234 -21.95 -0.54 6.36
CA SER A 234 -22.66 0.10 7.49
C SER A 234 -23.02 -0.92 8.58
N GLY A 235 -23.37 -2.15 8.22
CA GLY A 235 -23.61 -3.24 9.16
C GLY A 235 -22.35 -3.61 9.95
N LEU A 236 -21.17 -3.66 9.31
CA LEU A 236 -19.90 -3.88 10.00
C LEU A 236 -19.59 -2.76 10.99
N ILE A 237 -19.78 -1.50 10.60
CA ILE A 237 -19.62 -0.35 11.50
C ILE A 237 -20.57 -0.49 12.70
N TYR A 238 -21.84 -0.76 12.43
CA TYR A 238 -22.84 -0.92 13.48
C TYR A 238 -22.47 -2.03 14.47
N VAL A 239 -22.04 -3.21 13.99
CA VAL A 239 -21.61 -4.32 14.85
C VAL A 239 -20.39 -3.94 15.67
N SER A 240 -19.42 -3.20 15.11
CA SER A 240 -18.23 -2.78 15.85
C SER A 240 -18.51 -1.79 16.98
N GLU A 241 -19.61 -1.05 16.89
CA GLU A 241 -19.93 0.06 17.79
C GLU A 241 -21.01 -0.33 18.80
N TYR A 242 -21.96 -1.14 18.36
CA TYR A 242 -23.08 -1.67 19.13
C TYR A 242 -23.06 -3.20 19.05
N PRO A 243 -22.14 -3.87 19.80
CA PRO A 243 -22.02 -5.31 19.80
C PRO A 243 -23.37 -5.95 20.16
N PRO A 244 -24.01 -6.69 19.25
CA PRO A 244 -25.33 -7.22 19.52
C PRO A 244 -25.24 -8.38 20.51
N ALA A 245 -26.17 -8.48 21.46
CA ALA A 245 -26.20 -9.58 22.43
C ALA A 245 -26.54 -10.97 21.83
N PHE A 246 -26.52 -11.12 20.49
CA PHE A 246 -26.85 -12.37 19.81
C PHE A 246 -25.89 -13.48 20.25
N PHE A 247 -26.45 -14.50 20.92
CA PHE A 247 -25.75 -15.70 21.39
C PHE A 247 -24.55 -15.43 22.30
N GLY A 248 -24.45 -14.24 22.91
CA GLY A 248 -23.30 -13.86 23.74
C GLY A 248 -22.00 -13.59 22.99
N LEU A 249 -21.99 -13.62 21.65
CA LEU A 249 -20.80 -13.43 20.81
C LEU A 249 -20.60 -11.98 20.33
N GLY A 250 -21.45 -11.05 20.76
CA GLY A 250 -21.45 -9.66 20.28
C GLY A 250 -20.11 -8.95 20.42
N GLU A 251 -19.50 -9.03 21.60
CA GLU A 251 -18.23 -8.35 21.89
C GLU A 251 -17.08 -8.96 21.10
N GLU A 252 -17.05 -10.29 20.94
CA GLU A 252 -16.05 -10.98 20.14
C GLU A 252 -16.13 -10.59 18.66
N LEU A 253 -17.35 -10.51 18.12
CA LEU A 253 -17.59 -10.06 16.75
C LEU A 253 -17.19 -8.59 16.56
N ALA A 254 -17.54 -7.71 17.49
CA ALA A 254 -17.12 -6.31 17.44
C ALA A 254 -15.60 -6.16 17.50
N GLY A 255 -14.95 -6.91 18.40
CA GLY A 255 -13.50 -6.98 18.50
C GLY A 255 -12.84 -7.48 17.21
N LEU A 256 -13.40 -8.51 16.58
CA LEU A 256 -12.92 -9.03 15.31
C LEU A 256 -13.05 -8.00 14.17
N VAL A 257 -14.19 -7.30 14.07
CA VAL A 257 -14.38 -6.26 13.05
C VAL A 257 -13.40 -5.11 13.25
N LEU A 258 -13.21 -4.66 14.50
CA LEU A 258 -12.24 -3.62 14.82
C LEU A 258 -10.81 -4.06 14.50
N LEU A 259 -10.46 -5.31 14.82
CA LEU A 259 -9.15 -5.89 14.48
C LEU A 259 -8.93 -5.89 12.97
N ILE A 260 -9.93 -6.28 12.16
CA ILE A 260 -9.82 -6.25 10.69
C ILE A 260 -9.57 -4.83 10.19
N PHE A 261 -10.30 -3.82 10.70
CA PHE A 261 -10.07 -2.44 10.27
C PHE A 261 -8.68 -1.92 10.69
N ASN A 262 -8.24 -2.24 11.91
CA ASN A 262 -6.91 -1.90 12.39
C ASN A 262 -5.80 -2.56 11.56
N LEU A 263 -5.97 -3.83 11.19
CA LEU A 263 -5.04 -4.55 10.32
C LEU A 263 -5.02 -3.93 8.92
N LEU A 264 -6.17 -3.61 8.34
CA LEU A 264 -6.23 -2.96 7.03
C LEU A 264 -5.51 -1.60 7.05
N PHE A 265 -5.73 -0.81 8.10
CA PHE A 265 -5.03 0.46 8.30
C PHE A 265 -3.51 0.26 8.42
N ALA A 266 -3.07 -0.69 9.24
CA ALA A 266 -1.66 -0.99 9.41
C ALA A 266 -0.99 -1.50 8.12
N LEU A 267 -1.70 -2.28 7.32
CA LEU A 267 -1.21 -2.77 6.02
C LEU A 267 -1.04 -1.65 5.00
N LEU A 268 -2.10 -0.83 4.83
CA LEU A 268 -2.05 0.36 3.98
C LEU A 268 -0.97 1.33 4.41
N PHE A 269 -0.74 1.41 5.72
CA PHE A 269 0.30 2.23 6.28
C PHE A 269 1.70 1.68 5.98
N ALA A 270 1.95 0.40 6.29
CA ALA A 270 3.26 -0.23 6.10
C ALA A 270 3.67 -0.24 4.61
N SER A 271 2.73 -0.51 3.70
CA SER A 271 2.94 -0.45 2.26
C SER A 271 3.33 0.97 1.81
N GLN A 272 2.60 2.01 2.26
CA GLN A 272 2.91 3.40 1.96
C GLN A 272 4.26 3.81 2.51
N PHE A 273 4.55 3.43 3.75
CA PHE A 273 5.82 3.74 4.40
C PHE A 273 6.99 3.21 3.55
N VAL A 274 6.91 1.97 3.09
CA VAL A 274 7.93 1.40 2.19
C VAL A 274 7.94 2.09 0.83
N LEU A 275 6.78 2.45 0.25
CA LEU A 275 6.74 3.20 -1.00
C LEU A 275 7.44 4.56 -0.86
N PHE A 276 7.18 5.29 0.22
CA PHE A 276 7.84 6.57 0.52
C PHE A 276 9.35 6.40 0.70
N LEU A 277 9.80 5.36 1.40
CA LEU A 277 11.22 5.04 1.52
C LEU A 277 11.85 4.60 0.19
N SER A 278 11.07 3.93 -0.67
CA SER A 278 11.54 3.45 -1.96
C SER A 278 11.69 4.59 -2.97
N LEU A 279 10.92 5.68 -2.87
CA LEU A 279 10.92 6.77 -3.85
C LEU A 279 12.31 7.42 -4.05
N PRO A 280 13.05 7.81 -2.99
CA PRO A 280 14.41 8.32 -3.12
C PRO A 280 15.32 7.28 -3.75
N LEU A 281 15.26 6.03 -3.29
CA LEU A 281 16.10 4.94 -3.78
C LEU A 281 15.85 4.67 -5.27
N VAL A 282 14.58 4.62 -5.68
CA VAL A 282 14.14 4.47 -7.06
C VAL A 282 14.60 5.64 -7.90
N PHE A 283 14.41 6.86 -7.41
CA PHE A 283 14.82 8.07 -8.12
C PHE A 283 16.34 8.10 -8.31
N VAL A 284 17.08 7.77 -7.25
CA VAL A 284 18.54 7.66 -7.24
C VAL A 284 19.02 6.57 -8.15
N ALA A 285 18.41 5.39 -8.14
CA ALA A 285 18.72 4.29 -9.03
C ALA A 285 18.44 4.67 -10.49
N ALA A 286 17.30 5.30 -10.78
CA ALA A 286 16.97 5.79 -12.10
C ALA A 286 17.98 6.85 -12.59
N LYS A 287 18.41 7.77 -11.71
CA LYS A 287 19.48 8.73 -12.03
C LYS A 287 20.85 8.07 -12.15
N TYR A 288 21.17 7.10 -11.31
CA TYR A 288 22.41 6.32 -11.38
C TYR A 288 22.55 5.63 -12.73
N LEU A 289 21.44 5.07 -13.24
CA LEU A 289 21.37 4.44 -14.56
C LEU A 289 21.49 5.45 -15.71
N GLU A 290 21.05 6.70 -15.52
CA GLU A 290 21.24 7.80 -16.49
C GLU A 290 22.64 8.46 -16.44
N LEU A 291 23.37 8.33 -15.33
CA LEU A 291 24.64 9.03 -15.10
C LEU A 291 25.84 8.25 -15.69
N LYS A 292 26.65 8.92 -16.52
CA LYS A 292 27.96 8.41 -16.97
C LYS A 292 29.07 8.94 -16.05
N GLY A 293 30.11 8.13 -15.77
CA GLY A 293 31.32 8.55 -15.03
C GLY A 293 31.22 8.55 -13.49
N ARG A 294 32.16 9.23 -12.82
CA ARG A 294 32.33 9.28 -11.34
C ARG A 294 31.16 9.91 -10.56
N ASN A 295 30.25 10.62 -11.23
CA ASN A 295 29.06 11.25 -10.64
C ASN A 295 27.96 10.26 -10.22
N LYS A 296 28.14 8.97 -10.50
CA LYS A 296 27.21 7.90 -10.13
C LYS A 296 27.04 7.72 -8.61
N LEU A 297 28.06 8.03 -7.81
CA LEU A 297 28.03 7.75 -6.35
C LEU A 297 27.18 8.76 -5.55
N ILE A 298 27.05 10.00 -6.02
CA ILE A 298 26.46 11.10 -5.24
C ILE A 298 24.99 10.84 -4.85
N PRO A 299 24.10 10.41 -5.77
CA PRO A 299 22.71 10.19 -5.41
C PRO A 299 22.54 8.98 -4.47
N PHE A 300 23.36 7.93 -4.66
CA PHE A 300 23.39 6.76 -3.76
C PHE A 300 23.82 7.16 -2.35
N VAL A 301 24.88 7.96 -2.22
CA VAL A 301 25.33 8.49 -0.93
C VAL A 301 24.26 9.35 -0.28
N PHE A 302 23.56 10.22 -1.01
CA PHE A 302 22.49 11.04 -0.43
C PHE A 302 21.28 10.22 0.03
N SER A 303 20.77 9.27 -0.77
CA SER A 303 19.68 8.39 -0.33
C SER A 303 20.10 7.48 0.81
N PHE A 304 21.31 6.95 0.77
CA PHE A 304 21.87 6.16 1.87
C PHE A 304 21.99 7.01 3.13
N CYS A 305 22.57 8.22 3.06
CA CYS A 305 22.68 9.14 4.19
C CYS A 305 21.31 9.51 4.78
N SER A 306 20.32 9.85 3.95
CA SER A 306 18.94 10.13 4.42
C SER A 306 18.29 8.92 5.06
N PHE A 307 18.54 7.71 4.53
CA PHE A 307 18.05 6.45 5.09
C PHE A 307 18.75 6.07 6.40
N THR A 308 20.08 6.19 6.48
CA THR A 308 20.81 6.01 7.76
C THR A 308 20.44 7.08 8.77
N TYR A 309 20.16 8.31 8.37
CA TYR A 309 19.69 9.36 9.29
C TYR A 309 18.31 9.01 9.87
N LEU A 310 17.42 8.43 9.06
CA LEU A 310 16.14 7.87 9.50
C LEU A 310 16.28 6.71 10.49
N LEU A 311 17.30 5.86 10.32
CA LEU A 311 17.50 4.66 11.13
C LEU A 311 18.34 4.89 12.40
N VAL A 312 19.27 5.84 12.41
CA VAL A 312 20.30 5.97 13.45
C VAL A 312 19.97 7.02 14.50
N VAL A 313 19.06 7.97 14.26
CA VAL A 313 18.78 9.04 15.24
C VAL A 313 17.60 8.65 16.15
N PRO A 314 17.82 8.35 17.44
CA PRO A 314 16.75 7.92 18.34
C PRO A 314 15.96 9.09 18.92
N GLN A 315 14.65 8.89 19.06
CA GLN A 315 13.70 9.52 20.00
C GLN A 315 13.39 11.03 19.93
N GLN A 316 14.08 11.85 19.14
CA GLN A 316 13.73 13.28 18.97
C GLN A 316 13.79 13.79 17.52
N VAL A 317 13.51 12.93 16.55
CA VAL A 317 13.49 13.39 15.15
C VAL A 317 12.16 14.08 14.86
N ASP A 318 12.24 15.36 14.56
CA ASP A 318 11.12 16.10 13.99
C ASP A 318 10.87 15.56 12.58
N TYR A 319 9.79 14.78 12.41
CA TYR A 319 9.38 14.20 11.15
C TYR A 319 9.17 15.26 10.05
N PHE A 320 8.95 16.52 10.43
CA PHE A 320 8.94 17.65 9.51
C PHE A 320 10.31 17.91 8.87
N ILE A 321 11.40 17.77 9.62
CA ILE A 321 12.77 17.90 9.12
C ILE A 321 13.08 16.77 8.15
N ILE A 322 12.64 15.53 8.45
CA ILE A 322 12.78 14.40 7.52
C ILE A 322 12.06 14.70 6.20
N PHE A 323 10.82 15.16 6.27
CA PHE A 323 10.04 15.54 5.09
C PHE A 323 10.70 16.69 4.31
N LEU A 324 11.25 17.69 4.99
CA LEU A 324 11.97 18.80 4.36
C LEU A 324 13.27 18.33 3.68
N VAL A 325 14.05 17.48 4.33
CA VAL A 325 15.26 16.89 3.75
C VAL A 325 14.89 16.04 2.53
N PHE A 326 13.80 15.27 2.60
CA PHE A 326 13.25 14.51 1.48
C PHE A 326 12.81 15.42 0.32
N ALA A 327 12.02 16.46 0.61
CA ALA A 327 11.52 17.40 -0.38
C ALA A 327 12.68 18.17 -1.03
N ALA A 328 13.63 18.67 -0.22
CA ALA A 328 14.84 19.33 -0.69
C ALA A 328 15.67 18.40 -1.57
N SER A 329 15.95 17.17 -1.14
CA SER A 329 16.72 16.18 -1.92
C SER A 329 16.05 15.89 -3.28
N THR A 330 14.73 15.74 -3.28
CA THR A 330 13.94 15.50 -4.49
C THR A 330 13.98 16.72 -5.43
N LEU A 331 13.88 17.93 -4.89
CA LEU A 331 13.97 19.19 -5.64
C LEU A 331 15.38 19.42 -6.20
N THR A 332 16.43 19.22 -5.40
CA THR A 332 17.83 19.34 -5.82
C THR A 332 18.13 18.41 -6.99
N LEU A 333 17.62 17.18 -6.93
CA LEU A 333 17.82 16.21 -8.00
C LEU A 333 16.97 16.48 -9.26
N ARG A 334 15.75 17.01 -9.10
CA ARG A 334 14.89 17.44 -10.23
C ARG A 334 15.45 18.68 -10.93
N TYR A 335 16.01 19.61 -10.17
CA TYR A 335 16.50 20.91 -10.64
C TYR A 335 18.02 21.02 -10.57
N ARG A 336 18.73 19.97 -11.00
CA ARG A 336 20.20 19.87 -10.90
C ARG A 336 20.96 21.12 -11.36
N ARG A 337 20.53 21.78 -12.44
CA ARG A 337 21.18 23.00 -12.97
C ARG A 337 21.13 24.21 -12.03
N LEU A 338 20.16 24.25 -11.11
CA LEU A 338 20.00 25.32 -10.14
C LEU A 338 20.84 25.08 -8.88
N PHE A 339 21.04 23.82 -8.48
CA PHE A 339 21.65 23.48 -7.19
C PHE A 339 23.06 22.90 -7.28
N LEU A 340 23.44 22.32 -8.42
CA LEU A 340 24.75 21.72 -8.66
C LEU A 340 25.38 22.44 -9.85
N ARG A 341 25.98 23.61 -9.60
CA ARG A 341 26.87 24.30 -10.54
C ARG A 341 28.28 23.76 -10.40
#